data_AF-A0A0L8I7M9-F1
#
_entry.id   AF-A0A0L8I7M9-F1
#
_cell.length_a   1.000
_cell.length_b   1.000
_cell.length_c   1.000
_cell.angle_alpha   90.00
_cell.angle_beta   90.00
_cell.angle_gamma   90.00
#
_symmetry.space_group_name_H-M   'P 1'
#
loop_
_entity.id
_entity.type
_entity.pdbx_description
1 polymer ?
#
loop_
_entity_poly.entity_id
_entity_poly.type
_entity_poly.pdbx_seq_one_letter_code
_entity_poly.pdbx_strand_id
1 'polypeptide(L)'
;NKIQTWWECWNTRRHLTKSKHHKKTLSSKLRKQLKIFHIQPEVQKFHNFLPLHKLWKQYMKQLIQFENINPNNLTAVNLKVLKADYHGCYLTVSKSKCPSYVGTTGIVLMETKNIFKIITKDDKFKCIPKKNSVFCFSLDAYCFTLYGNHMKVKASERSHRKFKTKSTIDL
;
A
#
# COMPACT_ATOMS: atom_id res chain seq x y z
N ASN A 1 7.24 -44.75 -40.79
CA ASN A 1 8.22 -44.25 -39.80
C ASN A 1 8.79 -42.84 -40.03
N LYS A 2 8.08 -41.92 -40.73
CA LYS A 2 8.51 -40.50 -40.82
C LYS A 2 7.84 -39.55 -39.81
N ILE A 3 6.80 -40.01 -39.11
CA ILE A 3 6.02 -39.20 -38.17
C ILE A 3 6.66 -39.21 -36.77
N GLN A 4 7.28 -40.33 -36.38
CA GLN A 4 7.96 -40.49 -35.09
C GLN A 4 9.22 -39.62 -34.99
N THR A 5 10.01 -39.55 -36.06
CA THR A 5 11.22 -38.72 -36.12
C THR A 5 10.90 -37.23 -36.11
N TRP A 6 9.74 -36.82 -36.65
CA TRP A 6 9.27 -35.43 -36.59
C TRP A 6 8.88 -35.03 -35.16
N TRP A 7 8.22 -35.91 -34.42
CA TRP A 7 7.81 -35.66 -33.02
C TRP A 7 9.02 -35.55 -32.07
N GLU A 8 10.02 -36.42 -32.24
CA GLU A 8 11.24 -36.40 -31.44
C GLU A 8 12.11 -35.16 -31.72
N CYS A 9 12.19 -34.73 -33.00
CA CYS A 9 12.94 -33.54 -33.41
C CYS A 9 12.24 -32.23 -32.99
N TRP A 10 10.90 -32.24 -32.85
CA TRP A 10 10.12 -31.11 -32.35
C TRP A 10 10.26 -30.93 -30.83
N ASN A 11 10.33 -32.04 -30.08
CA ASN A 11 10.56 -32.00 -28.63
C ASN A 11 11.99 -31.58 -28.27
N THR A 12 13.01 -32.05 -28.99
CA THR A 12 14.41 -31.63 -28.75
C THR A 12 14.64 -30.15 -29.04
N ARG A 13 13.95 -29.57 -30.04
CA ARG A 13 14.04 -28.12 -30.35
C ARG A 13 13.35 -27.20 -29.34
N ARG A 14 12.31 -27.68 -28.63
CA ARG A 14 11.61 -26.89 -27.59
C ARG A 14 12.41 -26.72 -26.31
N HIS A 15 13.35 -27.62 -26.03
CA HIS A 15 14.17 -27.54 -24.82
C HIS A 15 15.42 -26.66 -24.97
N LEU A 16 15.83 -26.34 -26.19
CA LEU A 16 17.05 -25.56 -26.45
C LEU A 16 16.81 -24.06 -26.73
N THR A 17 15.56 -23.61 -26.80
CA THR A 17 15.22 -22.23 -27.20
C THR A 17 14.41 -21.44 -26.16
N LYS A 18 14.52 -21.80 -24.87
CA LYS A 18 14.22 -20.81 -23.81
C LYS A 18 15.42 -19.89 -23.65
N SER A 19 15.56 -18.97 -24.61
CA SER A 19 16.41 -17.79 -24.48
C SER A 19 16.19 -17.21 -23.09
N LYS A 20 17.24 -17.24 -22.26
CA LYS A 20 17.28 -16.60 -20.95
C LYS A 20 17.23 -15.09 -21.20
N HIS A 21 16.05 -14.55 -21.49
CA HIS A 21 15.83 -13.12 -21.33
C HIS A 21 16.24 -12.79 -19.91
N HIS A 22 17.32 -12.04 -19.75
CA HIS A 22 17.72 -11.44 -18.49
C HIS A 22 16.50 -10.68 -17.97
N LYS A 23 15.79 -11.28 -17.01
CA LYS A 23 14.65 -10.61 -16.40
C LYS A 23 15.24 -9.41 -15.68
N LYS A 24 14.95 -8.21 -16.20
CA LYS A 24 15.31 -6.94 -15.56
C LYS A 24 14.77 -6.81 -14.13
N THR A 25 13.86 -7.70 -13.72
CA THR A 25 13.23 -7.70 -12.41
C THR A 25 13.30 -9.07 -11.73
N LEU A 26 13.53 -9.06 -10.41
CA LEU A 26 13.55 -10.26 -9.57
C LEU A 26 12.19 -10.97 -9.59
N SER A 27 12.20 -12.30 -9.72
CA SER A 27 10.98 -13.12 -9.63
C SER A 27 10.37 -13.07 -8.23
N SER A 28 9.06 -13.31 -8.10
CA SER A 28 8.39 -13.36 -6.78
C SER A 28 9.03 -14.40 -5.84
N LYS A 29 9.45 -15.57 -6.37
CA LYS A 29 10.14 -16.60 -5.60
C LYS A 29 11.47 -16.09 -5.05
N LEU A 30 12.27 -15.42 -5.88
CA LEU A 30 13.55 -14.86 -5.49
C LEU A 30 13.40 -13.71 -4.49
N ARG A 31 12.43 -12.81 -4.67
CA ARG A 31 12.15 -11.73 -3.70
C ARG A 31 11.78 -12.25 -2.31
N LYS A 32 11.05 -13.37 -2.24
CA LYS A 32 10.73 -14.05 -0.96
C LYS A 32 11.97 -14.66 -0.33
N GLN A 33 12.80 -15.35 -1.11
CA GLN A 33 14.06 -15.94 -0.63
C GLN A 33 15.01 -14.87 -0.08
N LEU A 34 15.12 -13.73 -0.78
CA LEU A 34 15.95 -12.60 -0.39
C LEU A 34 15.36 -11.76 0.76
N LYS A 35 14.15 -12.07 1.24
CA LYS A 35 13.48 -11.36 2.34
C LYS A 35 13.54 -9.83 2.21
N ILE A 36 13.42 -9.31 0.99
CA ILE A 36 13.70 -7.89 0.66
C ILE A 36 12.84 -6.90 1.48
N PHE A 37 11.65 -7.31 1.89
CA PHE A 37 10.71 -6.49 2.68
C PHE A 37 10.70 -6.85 4.18
N HIS A 38 11.65 -7.66 4.62
CA HIS A 38 11.82 -8.04 6.01
C HIS A 38 12.77 -7.05 6.69
N ILE A 39 12.22 -6.26 7.61
CA ILE A 39 13.01 -5.40 8.48
C ILE A 39 13.58 -6.30 9.57
N GLN A 40 14.87 -6.18 9.90
CA GLN A 40 15.47 -7.01 10.96
C GLN A 40 14.81 -6.70 12.31
N PRO A 41 14.52 -7.70 13.17
CA PRO A 41 13.81 -7.53 14.45
C PRO A 41 14.37 -6.42 15.35
N GLU A 42 15.69 -6.25 15.32
CA GLU A 42 16.45 -5.33 16.16
C GLU A 42 16.09 -3.86 15.87
N VAL A 43 15.77 -3.54 14.62
CA VAL A 43 15.38 -2.19 14.17
C VAL A 43 13.87 -1.97 14.17
N GLN A 44 13.04 -2.96 14.52
CA GLN A 44 11.56 -2.87 14.52
C GLN A 44 10.99 -2.08 15.70
N LYS A 45 11.70 -1.06 16.18
CA LYS A 45 11.23 -0.19 17.25
C LYS A 45 10.37 0.92 16.68
N PHE A 46 9.19 1.13 17.25
CA PHE A 46 8.25 2.18 16.86
C PHE A 46 8.93 3.56 16.83
N HIS A 47 9.78 3.82 17.83
CA HIS A 47 10.53 5.07 17.97
C HIS A 47 11.37 5.40 16.73
N ASN A 48 11.99 4.40 16.09
CA ASN A 48 12.85 4.59 14.93
C ASN A 48 12.09 5.15 13.71
N PHE A 49 10.75 5.00 13.69
CA PHE A 49 9.89 5.47 12.60
C PHE A 49 9.21 6.82 12.89
N LEU A 50 9.46 7.44 14.04
CA LEU A 50 8.97 8.79 14.34
C LEU A 50 9.48 9.86 13.36
N PRO A 51 10.77 9.86 12.93
CA PRO A 51 11.24 10.80 11.92
C PRO A 51 10.47 10.68 10.60
N LEU A 52 10.14 9.45 10.18
CA LEU A 52 9.33 9.19 8.99
C LEU A 52 7.93 9.80 9.13
N HIS A 53 7.30 9.67 10.30
CA HIS A 53 6.02 10.30 10.57
C HIS A 53 6.10 11.83 10.56
N LYS A 54 7.16 12.42 11.13
CA LYS A 54 7.39 13.87 11.10
C LYS A 54 7.50 14.39 9.65
N LEU A 55 8.26 13.69 8.81
CA LEU A 55 8.39 14.02 7.39
C LEU A 55 7.04 13.95 6.67
N TRP A 56 6.28 12.87 6.91
CA TRP A 56 4.96 12.70 6.31
C TRP A 56 3.98 13.83 6.70
N LYS A 57 4.01 14.30 7.95
CA LYS A 57 3.20 15.45 8.39
C LYS A 57 3.56 16.72 7.62
N GLN A 58 4.85 17.01 7.44
CA GLN A 58 5.30 18.18 6.67
C GLN A 58 4.83 18.10 5.21
N TYR A 59 5.01 16.93 4.58
CA TYR A 59 4.52 16.65 3.24
C TYR A 59 3.02 16.92 3.09
N MET A 60 2.20 16.37 4.00
CA MET A 60 0.75 16.53 3.91
C MET A 60 0.29 17.96 4.16
N LYS A 61 0.94 18.71 5.06
CA LYS A 61 0.68 20.13 5.27
C LYS A 61 0.93 20.94 3.99
N GLN A 62 2.05 20.69 3.32
CA GLN A 62 2.39 21.32 2.04
C GLN A 62 1.43 20.93 0.92
N LEU A 63 0.95 19.68 0.91
CA LEU A 63 0.01 19.19 -0.11
C LEU A 63 -1.36 19.85 0.02
N ILE A 64 -1.92 19.85 1.24
CA ILE A 64 -3.28 20.31 1.50
C ILE A 64 -3.36 21.84 1.47
N GLN A 65 -2.38 22.53 2.09
CA GLN A 65 -2.36 23.98 2.29
C GLN A 65 -3.61 24.46 3.05
N PHE A 66 -3.62 24.19 4.37
CA PHE A 66 -4.80 24.39 5.23
C PHE A 66 -5.37 25.81 5.20
N GLU A 67 -4.54 26.83 4.99
CA GLU A 67 -4.94 28.24 4.89
C GLU A 67 -5.90 28.52 3.73
N ASN A 68 -5.85 27.72 2.67
CA ASN A 68 -6.64 27.91 1.45
C ASN A 68 -7.86 26.97 1.38
N ILE A 69 -8.21 26.29 2.47
CA ILE A 69 -9.36 25.39 2.47
C ILE A 69 -10.64 26.21 2.56
N ASN A 70 -11.44 26.14 1.50
CA ASN A 70 -12.83 26.58 1.56
C ASN A 70 -13.68 25.47 2.22
N PRO A 71 -14.29 25.70 3.40
CA PRO A 71 -15.10 24.69 4.09
C PRO A 71 -16.28 24.18 3.25
N ASN A 72 -16.79 25.04 2.35
CA ASN A 72 -17.95 24.72 1.51
C ASN A 72 -17.60 23.88 0.29
N ASN A 73 -16.31 23.73 -0.06
CA ASN A 73 -15.87 22.92 -1.19
C ASN A 73 -14.59 22.13 -0.87
N LEU A 74 -14.77 20.95 -0.29
CA LEU A 74 -13.68 20.04 0.06
C LEU A 74 -13.25 19.14 -1.10
N THR A 75 -13.81 19.30 -2.30
CA THR A 75 -13.57 18.38 -3.43
C THR A 75 -12.10 18.35 -3.83
N ALA A 76 -11.45 19.51 -3.92
CA ALA A 76 -10.04 19.60 -4.26
C ALA A 76 -9.14 18.96 -3.19
N VAL A 77 -9.44 19.17 -1.91
CA VAL A 77 -8.72 18.56 -0.78
C VAL A 77 -8.88 17.05 -0.79
N ASN A 78 -10.10 16.55 -0.96
CA ASN A 78 -10.39 15.12 -1.03
C ASN A 78 -9.64 14.44 -2.18
N LEU A 79 -9.54 15.08 -3.35
CA LEU A 79 -8.76 14.56 -4.48
C LEU A 79 -7.25 14.53 -4.20
N LYS A 80 -6.70 15.55 -3.53
CA LYS A 80 -5.30 15.59 -3.10
C LYS A 80 -5.02 14.44 -2.12
N VAL A 81 -5.84 14.31 -1.07
CA VAL A 81 -5.75 13.25 -0.06
C VAL A 81 -5.86 11.86 -0.71
N LEU A 82 -6.79 11.67 -1.66
CA LEU A 82 -6.97 10.41 -2.36
C LEU A 82 -5.72 9.99 -3.17
N LYS A 83 -4.94 10.94 -3.67
CA LYS A 83 -3.70 10.71 -4.44
C LYS A 83 -2.43 10.70 -3.60
N ALA A 84 -2.48 11.19 -2.36
CA ALA A 84 -1.32 11.40 -1.49
C ALA A 84 -0.59 10.12 -1.10
N ASP A 85 0.70 10.18 -0.79
CA ASP A 85 1.39 9.03 -0.21
C ASP A 85 1.00 8.85 1.28
N TYR A 86 0.89 7.60 1.76
CA TYR A 86 0.58 7.25 3.14
C TYR A 86 1.71 6.53 3.89
N HIS A 87 2.88 6.32 3.29
CA HIS A 87 4.05 5.82 4.03
C HIS A 87 4.46 6.89 5.08
N GLY A 88 4.50 6.52 6.35
CA GLY A 88 4.71 7.43 7.49
C GLY A 88 3.42 8.00 8.10
N CYS A 89 2.25 7.71 7.53
CA CYS A 89 0.98 8.12 8.11
C CYS A 89 0.70 7.34 9.40
N TYR A 90 0.29 8.05 10.46
CA TYR A 90 -0.21 7.42 11.69
C TYR A 90 -1.71 7.12 11.51
N LEU A 91 -2.04 5.87 11.20
CA LEU A 91 -3.41 5.44 10.95
C LEU A 91 -4.02 4.76 12.16
N THR A 92 -5.34 4.93 12.30
CA THR A 92 -6.20 4.21 13.24
C THR A 92 -7.29 3.49 12.45
N VAL A 93 -7.58 2.24 12.77
CA VAL A 93 -8.74 1.53 12.20
C VAL A 93 -9.99 1.94 12.97
N SER A 94 -10.85 2.75 12.36
CA SER A 94 -12.09 3.20 12.99
C SER A 94 -13.22 2.17 12.87
N LYS A 95 -13.33 1.51 11.71
CA LYS A 95 -14.34 0.47 11.45
C LYS A 95 -13.72 -0.63 10.60
N SER A 96 -14.13 -1.87 10.83
CA SER A 96 -13.71 -3.02 10.04
C SER A 96 -14.76 -4.12 10.17
N LYS A 97 -15.00 -4.88 9.10
CA LYS A 97 -15.82 -6.10 9.14
C LYS A 97 -15.32 -7.11 10.17
N CYS A 98 -14.01 -7.16 10.39
CA CYS A 98 -13.40 -7.97 11.44
C CYS A 98 -13.14 -7.09 12.68
N PRO A 99 -13.82 -7.35 13.81
CA PRO A 99 -13.72 -6.53 15.02
C PRO A 99 -12.31 -6.49 15.62
N SER A 100 -11.50 -7.54 15.44
CA SER A 100 -10.14 -7.60 15.99
C SER A 100 -9.17 -6.54 15.44
N TYR A 101 -9.48 -5.95 14.27
CA TYR A 101 -8.69 -4.86 13.71
C TYR A 101 -9.10 -3.49 14.25
N VAL A 102 -10.34 -3.33 14.72
CA VAL A 102 -10.87 -2.04 15.17
C VAL A 102 -10.05 -1.51 16.35
N GLY A 103 -9.75 -0.22 16.35
CA GLY A 103 -8.91 0.43 17.36
C GLY A 103 -7.41 0.19 17.21
N THR A 104 -6.98 -0.66 16.26
CA THR A 104 -5.55 -0.81 15.99
C THR A 104 -4.99 0.50 15.42
N THR A 105 -3.89 0.98 16.02
CA THR A 105 -3.21 2.22 15.61
C THR A 105 -1.73 1.99 15.33
N GLY A 106 -1.13 2.79 14.44
CA GLY A 106 0.30 2.72 14.15
C GLY A 106 0.74 3.47 12.91
N ILE A 107 2.05 3.52 12.69
CA ILE A 107 2.66 4.19 11.53
C ILE A 107 2.70 3.22 10.35
N VAL A 108 2.22 3.64 9.18
CA VAL A 108 2.30 2.85 7.94
C VAL A 108 3.74 2.81 7.46
N LEU A 109 4.33 1.61 7.36
CA LEU A 109 5.65 1.43 6.75
C LEU A 109 5.58 0.93 5.31
N MET A 110 4.51 0.21 4.96
CA MET A 110 4.34 -0.32 3.62
C MET A 110 2.89 -0.29 3.21
N GLU A 111 2.63 0.32 2.06
CA GLU A 111 1.36 0.27 1.36
C GLU A 111 1.46 -0.70 0.18
N THR A 112 0.60 -1.71 0.14
CA THR A 112 0.42 -2.55 -1.05
C THR A 112 -0.97 -2.32 -1.65
N LYS A 113 -1.30 -3.04 -2.72
CA LYS A 113 -2.62 -2.99 -3.34
C LYS A 113 -3.75 -3.26 -2.33
N ASN A 114 -3.59 -4.21 -1.41
CA ASN A 114 -4.69 -4.70 -0.57
C ASN A 114 -4.47 -4.52 0.93
N ILE A 115 -3.25 -4.25 1.38
CA ILE A 115 -2.92 -4.17 2.80
C ILE A 115 -2.14 -2.89 3.12
N PHE A 116 -2.34 -2.40 4.33
CA PHE A 116 -1.40 -1.52 5.02
C PHE A 116 -0.64 -2.34 6.05
N LYS A 117 0.71 -2.31 6.00
CA LYS A 117 1.55 -2.86 7.05
C LYS A 117 1.97 -1.71 7.96
N ILE A 118 1.55 -1.77 9.22
CA ILE A 118 1.79 -0.73 10.22
C ILE A 118 2.66 -1.26 11.35
N ILE A 119 3.43 -0.38 11.98
CA ILE A 119 4.13 -0.63 13.25
C ILE A 119 3.30 -0.03 14.40
N THR A 120 2.94 -0.86 15.39
CA THR A 120 2.23 -0.40 16.60
C THR A 120 3.22 0.13 17.65
N LYS A 121 2.71 0.80 18.67
CA LYS A 121 3.52 1.26 19.82
C LYS A 121 4.17 0.10 20.60
N ASP A 122 3.64 -1.11 20.46
CA ASP A 122 4.16 -2.33 21.08
C ASP A 122 5.32 -2.96 20.29
N ASP A 123 5.94 -2.21 19.37
CA ASP A 123 7.00 -2.67 18.47
C ASP A 123 6.59 -3.88 17.59
N LYS A 124 5.30 -4.02 17.31
CA LYS A 124 4.76 -5.14 16.52
C LYS A 124 4.24 -4.69 15.17
N PHE A 125 4.58 -5.45 14.13
CA PHE A 125 3.99 -5.26 12.81
C PHE A 125 2.61 -5.88 12.72
N LYS A 126 1.66 -5.11 12.22
CA LYS A 126 0.31 -5.60 11.87
C LYS A 126 0.04 -5.35 10.39
N CYS A 127 -0.44 -6.38 9.71
CA CYS A 127 -0.89 -6.29 8.32
C CYS A 127 -2.41 -6.15 8.32
N ILE A 128 -2.92 -4.97 7.99
CA ILE A 128 -4.35 -4.66 8.03
C ILE A 128 -4.90 -4.66 6.60
N PRO A 129 -5.94 -5.46 6.31
CA PRO A 129 -6.58 -5.45 5.00
C PRO A 129 -7.33 -4.13 4.76
N LYS A 130 -7.19 -3.58 3.56
CA LYS A 130 -7.95 -2.39 3.13
C LYS A 130 -9.41 -2.73 2.82
N LYS A 131 -9.71 -3.98 2.48
CA LYS A 131 -11.07 -4.41 2.16
C LYS A 131 -11.95 -4.29 3.41
N ASN A 132 -13.12 -3.68 3.27
CA ASN A 132 -14.13 -3.50 4.33
C ASN A 132 -13.54 -2.97 5.63
N SER A 133 -12.61 -2.01 5.51
CA SER A 133 -12.01 -1.30 6.63
C SER A 133 -12.04 0.19 6.36
N VAL A 134 -12.28 0.97 7.40
CA VAL A 134 -12.19 2.42 7.42
C VAL A 134 -11.03 2.80 8.33
N PHE A 135 -10.18 3.66 7.81
CA PHE A 135 -9.03 4.19 8.53
C PHE A 135 -9.25 5.67 8.79
N CYS A 136 -8.70 6.18 9.87
CA CYS A 136 -8.63 7.59 10.15
C CYS A 136 -7.21 8.02 10.53
N PHE A 137 -6.89 9.28 10.25
CA PHE A 137 -5.71 9.94 10.77
C PHE A 137 -6.03 11.40 11.10
N SER A 138 -5.29 11.94 12.04
CA SER A 138 -5.34 13.35 12.40
C SER A 138 -4.14 14.09 11.80
N LEU A 139 -4.39 15.31 11.35
CA LEU A 139 -3.37 16.25 10.94
C LEU A 139 -3.79 17.66 11.35
N ASP A 140 -3.03 18.26 12.26
CA ASP A 140 -3.38 19.51 12.94
C ASP A 140 -4.80 19.44 13.55
N ALA A 141 -5.69 20.38 13.22
CA ALA A 141 -7.06 20.42 13.73
C ALA A 141 -8.04 19.54 12.92
N TYR A 142 -7.56 18.82 11.89
CA TYR A 142 -8.42 18.07 10.97
C TYR A 142 -8.31 16.57 11.18
N CYS A 143 -9.45 15.89 11.05
CA CYS A 143 -9.56 14.44 11.05
C CYS A 143 -10.00 13.95 9.66
N PHE A 144 -9.21 13.05 9.08
CA PHE A 144 -9.46 12.52 7.75
C PHE A 144 -9.93 11.07 7.85
N THR A 145 -10.97 10.75 7.08
CA THR A 145 -11.50 9.38 6.98
C THR A 145 -11.16 8.79 5.61
N LEU A 146 -10.51 7.62 5.62
CA LEU A 146 -10.11 6.88 4.44
C LEU A 146 -10.89 5.57 4.36
N TYR A 147 -11.68 5.42 3.31
CA TYR A 147 -12.35 4.16 3.01
C TYR A 147 -11.40 3.21 2.28
N GLY A 148 -10.98 2.16 2.97
CA GLY A 148 -10.00 1.20 2.46
C GLY A 148 -10.44 0.53 1.14
N ASN A 149 -11.75 0.35 0.93
CA ASN A 149 -12.29 -0.18 -0.33
C ASN A 149 -11.93 0.66 -1.56
N HIS A 150 -11.72 1.97 -1.40
CA HIS A 150 -11.28 2.88 -2.46
C HIS A 150 -9.75 2.94 -2.59
N MET A 151 -9.04 2.58 -1.53
CA MET A 151 -7.58 2.56 -1.45
C MET A 151 -6.95 1.26 -1.97
N LYS A 152 -7.72 0.38 -2.63
CA LYS A 152 -7.26 -0.91 -3.16
C LYS A 152 -6.41 -0.79 -4.45
N VAL A 153 -5.41 0.07 -4.40
CA VAL A 153 -4.49 0.44 -5.49
C VAL A 153 -3.10 0.58 -4.88
N LYS A 154 -2.04 0.31 -5.64
CA LYS A 154 -0.68 0.60 -5.15
C LYS A 154 -0.47 2.12 -5.11
N ALA A 155 0.36 2.60 -4.18
CA ALA A 155 0.67 4.02 -4.06
C ALA A 155 1.15 4.65 -5.38
N SER A 156 2.06 3.97 -6.10
CA SER A 156 2.59 4.45 -7.40
C SER A 156 1.54 4.56 -8.51
N GLU A 157 0.60 3.62 -8.54
CA GLU A 157 -0.51 3.62 -9.50
C GLU A 157 -1.57 4.67 -9.13
N ARG A 158 -1.71 4.97 -7.84
CA ARG A 158 -2.74 5.85 -7.29
C ARG A 158 -2.52 7.33 -7.62
N SER A 159 -1.27 7.81 -7.64
CA SER A 159 -0.95 9.21 -7.92
C SER A 159 -1.39 9.67 -9.32
N HIS A 160 -1.26 8.81 -10.32
CA HIS A 160 -1.61 9.10 -11.72
C HIS A 160 -3.03 8.67 -12.11
N ARG A 161 -3.74 8.00 -11.21
CA ARG A 161 -5.06 7.45 -11.51
C ARG A 161 -6.11 8.56 -11.58
N LYS A 162 -6.94 8.54 -12.63
CA LYS A 162 -8.20 9.29 -12.69
C LYS A 162 -9.24 8.53 -11.85
N PHE A 163 -9.64 9.10 -10.72
CA PHE A 163 -10.66 8.54 -9.86
C PHE A 163 -12.04 8.84 -10.42
N LYS A 164 -12.88 7.81 -10.49
CA LYS A 164 -14.30 7.93 -10.82
C LYS A 164 -15.11 7.75 -9.54
N THR A 165 -16.28 8.38 -9.48
CA THR A 165 -17.27 8.14 -8.44
C THR A 165 -17.62 6.65 -8.39
N LYS A 166 -17.74 6.12 -7.17
CA LYS A 166 -18.12 4.73 -6.90
C LYS A 166 -19.30 4.73 -5.95
N SER A 167 -20.11 3.68 -6.00
CA SER A 167 -21.28 3.50 -5.16
C SER A 167 -20.94 3.45 -3.67
N THR A 168 -21.99 3.67 -2.86
CA THR A 168 -21.99 3.65 -1.40
C THR A 168 -21.29 2.41 -0.85
N ILE A 169 -20.43 2.61 0.14
CA ILE A 169 -19.63 1.55 0.75
C ILE A 169 -20.41 0.96 1.91
N ASP A 170 -20.81 -0.30 1.76
CA ASP A 170 -21.29 -1.10 2.87
C ASP A 170 -20.08 -1.75 3.59
N LEU A 171 -20.11 -1.77 4.93
CA LEU A 171 -18.99 -2.22 5.78
C LEU A 171 -19.22 -3.62 6.32
#